data_AF-A0A367RIT4-F1
#
_entry.id   AF-A0A367RIT4-F1
#
_cell.length_a   1.000
_cell.length_b   1.000
_cell.length_c   1.000
_cell.angle_alpha   90.00
_cell.angle_beta   90.00
_cell.angle_gamma   90.00
#
_symmetry.space_group_name_H-M   'P 1'
#
loop_
_entity.id
_entity.type
_entity.pdbx_description
1 polymer ?
#
loop_
_entity_poly.entity_id
_entity_poly.type
_entity_poly.pdbx_seq_one_letter_code
_entity_poly.pdbx_strand_id
1 'polypeptide(L)'
;MKKSVAVTITESSQTGEARRVAVALATRLGFQETERGKVGIVVTEIANNLLLHAHGGVLLMRSLQQDSRIGIEILSLDKGRGMVDVDECLQDGFSTAGTLGNGMGAILRLSGLLEIYSVPNQGTALVAHIWLDSAPHQPEKILEIGAICLPIRGEEVSGDTWASEVDCCRSLLLVADGLGHGPAAASASEAAVRMFQEHLHRSPGAIVEAAHAALRSTRGAALAIAEIDFEQQSIRFAGIGNIAASIFSFTEHRHLLSHNGTVGHEIRKIQEFSYPWYANGILIMHSDGLSAKWQIDRYPGLMQKHPSLIAGVLYRDFNRERDDVTVLVAKGMGR
;
A
#
# COMPACT_ATOMS: atom_id res chain seq x y z
N MET A 1 14.09 -1.94 -1.61
CA MET A 1 12.92 -2.50 -2.31
C MET A 1 11.73 -2.48 -1.37
N LYS A 2 10.64 -1.83 -1.77
CA LYS A 2 9.40 -1.65 -0.98
C LYS A 2 8.51 -2.91 -1.07
N LYS A 3 9.06 -4.08 -0.71
CA LYS A 3 8.33 -5.36 -0.72
C LYS A 3 7.50 -5.51 0.55
N SER A 4 6.24 -5.92 0.42
CA SER A 4 5.38 -6.29 1.54
C SER A 4 5.53 -7.77 1.86
N VAL A 5 5.47 -8.11 3.14
CA VAL A 5 5.43 -9.49 3.64
C VAL A 5 4.10 -9.68 4.34
N ALA A 6 3.42 -10.79 4.07
CA ALA A 6 2.16 -11.16 4.70
C ALA A 6 2.36 -12.35 5.63
N VAL A 7 1.81 -12.26 6.84
CA VAL A 7 1.70 -13.38 7.78
C VAL A 7 0.24 -13.56 8.15
N THR A 8 -0.31 -14.73 7.83
CA THR A 8 -1.66 -15.10 8.26
C THR A 8 -1.65 -15.41 9.75
N ILE A 9 -2.64 -14.87 10.48
CA ILE A 9 -2.80 -15.07 11.91
C ILE A 9 -4.14 -15.75 12.14
N THR A 10 -4.10 -17.02 12.50
CA THR A 10 -5.24 -17.92 12.74
C THR A 10 -5.03 -18.79 13.97
N GLU A 11 -3.77 -19.00 14.38
CA GLU A 11 -3.39 -19.73 15.59
C GLU A 11 -2.22 -19.04 16.32
N SER A 12 -1.99 -19.41 17.57
CA SER A 12 -1.02 -18.76 18.46
C SER A 12 0.45 -18.90 18.03
N SER A 13 0.79 -19.97 17.30
CA SER A 13 2.13 -20.20 16.76
C SER A 13 2.56 -19.08 15.80
N GLN A 14 1.61 -18.52 15.05
CA GLN A 14 1.82 -17.51 14.02
C GLN A 14 2.07 -16.12 14.60
N THR A 15 1.65 -15.85 15.85
CA THR A 15 2.07 -14.64 16.59
C THR A 15 3.59 -14.60 16.74
N GLY A 16 4.19 -15.75 17.08
CA GLY A 16 5.65 -15.88 17.20
C GLY A 16 6.36 -15.75 15.85
N GLU A 17 5.75 -16.25 14.78
CA GLU A 17 6.25 -16.09 13.40
C GLU A 17 6.24 -14.63 12.94
N ALA A 18 5.10 -13.94 13.07
CA ALA A 18 4.97 -12.53 12.71
C ALA A 18 6.00 -11.68 13.44
N ARG A 19 6.20 -11.92 14.75
CA ARG A 19 7.25 -11.24 15.52
C ARG A 19 8.64 -11.48 14.95
N ARG A 20 9.00 -12.73 14.60
CA ARG A 20 10.30 -13.05 14.02
C ARG A 20 10.51 -12.34 12.68
N VAL A 21 9.50 -12.37 11.79
CA VAL A 21 9.54 -11.69 10.50
C VAL A 21 9.72 -10.18 10.68
N ALA A 22 8.99 -9.56 11.60
CA ALA A 22 9.08 -8.13 11.90
C ALA A 22 10.47 -7.73 12.43
N VAL A 23 11.02 -8.51 13.37
CA VAL A 23 12.35 -8.26 13.95
C VAL A 23 13.45 -8.48 12.92
N ALA A 24 13.30 -9.46 12.02
CA ALA A 24 14.23 -9.68 10.92
C ALA A 24 14.21 -8.49 9.93
N LEU A 25 13.02 -7.99 9.58
CA LEU A 25 12.86 -6.78 8.77
C LEU A 25 13.52 -5.56 9.45
N ALA A 26 13.27 -5.34 10.74
CA ALA A 26 13.87 -4.26 11.51
C ALA A 26 15.40 -4.35 11.57
N THR A 27 15.94 -5.56 11.76
CA THR A 27 17.39 -5.80 11.75
C THR A 27 18.00 -5.44 10.40
N ARG A 28 17.38 -5.85 9.29
CA ARG A 28 17.85 -5.52 7.94
C ARG A 28 17.79 -4.01 7.65
N LEU A 29 16.86 -3.30 8.26
CA LEU A 29 16.72 -1.84 8.13
C LEU A 29 17.63 -1.05 9.07
N GLY A 30 18.42 -1.71 9.93
CA GLY A 30 19.38 -1.07 10.82
C GLY A 30 18.82 -0.62 12.18
N PHE A 31 17.64 -1.10 12.57
CA PHE A 31 17.05 -0.77 13.88
C PHE A 31 17.95 -1.29 15.02
N GLN A 32 18.19 -0.45 16.03
CA GLN A 32 18.94 -0.84 17.22
C GLN A 32 18.14 -1.83 18.08
N GLU A 33 18.80 -2.47 19.05
CA GLU A 33 18.21 -3.52 19.87
C GLU A 33 16.92 -3.10 20.59
N THR A 34 16.89 -1.90 21.18
CA THR A 34 15.72 -1.38 21.89
C THR A 34 14.53 -1.20 20.94
N GLU A 35 14.75 -0.67 19.75
CA GLU A 35 13.74 -0.36 18.74
C GLU A 35 13.24 -1.64 18.07
N ARG A 36 14.11 -2.63 17.86
CA ARG A 36 13.68 -3.99 17.48
C ARG A 36 12.79 -4.62 18.54
N GLY A 37 13.08 -4.37 19.81
CA GLY A 37 12.21 -4.74 20.94
C GLY A 37 10.82 -4.10 20.83
N LYS A 38 10.75 -2.80 20.53
CA LYS A 38 9.48 -2.07 20.32
C LYS A 38 8.67 -2.67 19.16
N VAL A 39 9.31 -2.92 18.01
CA VAL A 39 8.68 -3.59 16.86
C VAL A 39 8.10 -4.94 17.28
N GLY A 40 8.87 -5.73 18.03
CA GLY A 40 8.42 -7.03 18.52
C GLY A 40 7.20 -6.96 19.44
N ILE A 41 7.12 -5.97 20.32
CA ILE A 41 5.95 -5.75 21.20
C ILE A 41 4.74 -5.39 20.36
N VAL A 42 4.84 -4.37 19.50
CA VAL A 42 3.73 -3.88 18.68
C VAL A 42 3.14 -5.00 17.81
N VAL A 43 3.99 -5.77 17.13
CA VAL A 43 3.52 -6.88 16.27
C VAL A 43 2.86 -7.98 17.09
N THR A 44 3.37 -8.28 18.29
CA THR A 44 2.78 -9.30 19.18
C THR A 44 1.40 -8.88 19.65
N GLU A 45 1.23 -7.63 20.08
CA GLU A 45 -0.07 -7.10 20.52
C GLU A 45 -1.08 -7.07 19.36
N ILE A 46 -0.67 -6.61 18.17
CA ILE A 46 -1.54 -6.61 16.98
C ILE A 46 -1.95 -8.04 16.60
N ALA A 47 -1.02 -8.99 16.56
CA ALA A 47 -1.33 -10.38 16.24
C ALA A 47 -2.23 -11.03 17.29
N ASN A 48 -2.04 -10.74 18.58
CA ASN A 48 -2.94 -11.21 19.63
C ASN A 48 -4.35 -10.60 19.47
N ASN A 49 -4.46 -9.33 19.09
CA ASN A 49 -5.75 -8.71 18.82
C ASN A 49 -6.49 -9.41 17.67
N LEU A 50 -5.78 -9.79 16.60
CA LEU A 50 -6.35 -10.58 15.51
C LEU A 50 -6.92 -11.92 16.01
N LEU A 51 -6.17 -12.65 16.85
CA LEU A 51 -6.64 -13.94 17.39
C LEU A 51 -7.81 -13.80 18.36
N LEU A 52 -7.68 -12.90 19.35
CA LEU A 52 -8.61 -12.82 20.47
C LEU A 52 -9.91 -12.08 20.13
N HIS A 53 -9.85 -11.11 19.22
CA HIS A 53 -10.99 -10.22 18.95
C HIS A 53 -11.57 -10.36 17.55
N ALA A 54 -10.83 -10.93 16.59
CA ALA A 54 -11.27 -11.05 15.21
C ALA A 54 -11.35 -12.50 14.69
N HIS A 55 -10.95 -13.50 15.50
CA HIS A 55 -10.85 -14.91 15.10
C HIS A 55 -9.92 -15.14 13.90
N GLY A 56 -8.91 -14.27 13.78
CA GLY A 56 -7.87 -14.32 12.77
C GLY A 56 -7.91 -13.16 11.78
N GLY A 57 -6.92 -13.15 10.90
CA GLY A 57 -6.71 -12.12 9.89
C GLY A 57 -5.33 -12.23 9.26
N VAL A 58 -4.84 -11.11 8.72
CA VAL A 58 -3.52 -11.03 8.12
C VAL A 58 -2.77 -9.81 8.65
N LEU A 59 -1.47 -9.99 8.89
CA LEU A 59 -0.55 -8.94 9.27
C LEU A 59 0.43 -8.71 8.11
N LEU A 60 0.37 -7.53 7.52
CA LEU A 60 1.22 -7.07 6.43
C LEU A 60 2.31 -6.16 6.98
N MET A 61 3.54 -6.37 6.54
CA MET A 61 4.70 -5.56 6.93
C MET A 61 5.48 -5.10 5.72
N ARG A 62 5.87 -3.83 5.69
CA ARG A 62 6.79 -3.32 4.66
C ARG A 62 7.74 -2.28 5.23
N SER A 63 8.88 -2.12 4.57
CA SER A 63 9.77 -0.99 4.83
C SER A 63 9.14 0.31 4.33
N LEU A 64 9.18 1.34 5.17
CA LEU A 64 8.91 2.71 4.79
C LEU A 64 10.22 3.42 4.51
N GLN A 65 10.21 4.24 3.46
CA GLN A 65 11.25 5.22 3.21
C GLN A 65 10.54 6.53 2.88
N GLN A 66 10.72 7.50 3.76
CA GLN A 66 10.18 8.85 3.61
C GLN A 66 11.34 9.82 3.81
N ASP A 67 11.68 10.56 2.78
CA ASP A 67 12.89 11.41 2.75
C ASP A 67 14.13 10.59 3.17
N SER A 68 14.85 11.03 4.19
CA SER A 68 15.98 10.32 4.78
C SER A 68 15.58 9.33 5.89
N ARG A 69 14.30 9.21 6.23
CA ARG A 69 13.82 8.37 7.33
C ARG A 69 13.47 6.97 6.84
N ILE A 70 13.89 5.99 7.62
CA ILE A 70 13.57 4.58 7.44
C ILE A 70 12.59 4.15 8.53
N GLY A 71 11.56 3.40 8.15
CA GLY A 71 10.56 2.90 9.07
C GLY A 71 10.01 1.54 8.68
N ILE A 72 9.10 1.04 9.49
CA ILE A 72 8.31 -0.16 9.22
C ILE A 72 6.85 0.22 9.34
N GLU A 73 6.08 -0.13 8.33
CA GLU A 73 4.63 -0.15 8.41
C GLU A 73 4.18 -1.55 8.81
N ILE A 74 3.29 -1.61 9.78
CA ILE A 74 2.56 -2.80 10.20
C ILE A 74 1.09 -2.53 9.93
N LEU A 75 0.48 -3.33 9.07
CA LEU A 75 -0.92 -3.20 8.67
C LEU A 75 -1.63 -4.52 9.01
N SER A 76 -2.54 -4.50 9.97
CA SER A 76 -3.39 -5.65 10.28
C SER A 76 -4.77 -5.51 9.67
N LEU A 77 -5.28 -6.60 9.12
CA LEU A 77 -6.55 -6.66 8.43
C LEU A 77 -7.34 -7.88 8.90
N ASP A 78 -8.57 -7.67 9.35
CA ASP A 78 -9.50 -8.73 9.70
C ASP A 78 -10.92 -8.47 9.18
N LYS A 79 -11.70 -9.55 9.13
CA LYS A 79 -13.14 -9.54 8.80
C LYS A 79 -13.98 -9.94 10.02
N GLY A 80 -13.48 -9.66 11.23
CA GLY A 80 -14.13 -9.99 12.48
C GLY A 80 -15.32 -9.09 12.79
N ARG A 81 -15.72 -9.05 14.06
CA ARG A 81 -16.87 -8.27 14.53
C ARG A 81 -16.73 -6.75 14.35
N GLY A 82 -15.51 -6.24 14.17
CA GLY A 82 -15.24 -4.81 14.21
C GLY A 82 -15.39 -4.21 15.62
N MET A 83 -15.26 -2.89 15.71
CA MET A 83 -15.38 -2.08 16.93
C MET A 83 -16.55 -1.12 16.76
N VAL A 84 -17.34 -0.93 17.82
CA VAL A 84 -18.44 0.04 17.84
C VAL A 84 -17.91 1.44 18.12
N ASP A 85 -17.05 1.56 19.14
CA ASP A 85 -16.35 2.79 19.48
C ASP A 85 -14.84 2.50 19.53
N VAL A 86 -14.11 3.07 18.58
CA VAL A 86 -12.65 2.92 18.49
C VAL A 86 -11.95 3.72 19.59
N ASP A 87 -12.47 4.90 19.94
CA ASP A 87 -11.87 5.79 20.92
C ASP A 87 -11.99 5.19 22.32
N GLU A 88 -13.11 4.54 22.64
CA GLU A 88 -13.28 3.76 23.87
C GLU A 88 -12.26 2.60 23.94
N CYS A 89 -12.01 1.90 22.81
CA CYS A 89 -11.04 0.81 22.74
C CYS A 89 -9.57 1.28 22.89
N LEU A 90 -9.29 2.58 22.71
CA LEU A 90 -7.96 3.16 22.87
C LEU A 90 -7.67 3.62 24.31
N GLN A 91 -8.68 3.70 25.19
CA GLN A 91 -8.49 4.08 26.58
C GLN A 91 -7.80 2.94 27.36
N ASP A 92 -6.76 3.29 28.13
CA ASP A 92 -6.01 2.33 28.95
C ASP A 92 -6.97 1.58 29.90
N GLY A 93 -6.88 0.25 29.93
CA GLY A 93 -7.68 -0.62 30.80
C GLY A 93 -8.96 -1.17 30.15
N PHE A 94 -9.31 -0.78 28.93
CA PHE A 94 -10.42 -1.39 28.19
C PHE A 94 -9.99 -2.74 27.59
N SER A 95 -10.54 -3.85 28.10
CA SER A 95 -10.41 -5.18 27.50
C SER A 95 -11.73 -5.92 27.52
N THR A 96 -12.14 -6.41 26.35
CA THR A 96 -13.31 -7.29 26.23
C THR A 96 -12.96 -8.77 26.32
N ALA A 97 -11.67 -9.14 26.48
CA ALA A 97 -11.18 -10.52 26.47
C ALA A 97 -10.35 -10.91 27.72
N GLY A 98 -10.47 -10.16 28.83
CA GLY A 98 -9.85 -10.54 30.11
C GLY A 98 -8.34 -10.33 30.21
N THR A 99 -7.74 -9.56 29.30
CA THR A 99 -6.36 -9.08 29.42
C THR A 99 -6.31 -7.77 30.23
N LEU A 100 -5.13 -7.33 30.67
CA LEU A 100 -4.94 -6.07 31.41
C LEU A 100 -5.36 -4.79 30.64
N GLY A 101 -5.87 -4.90 29.40
CA GLY A 101 -6.33 -3.75 28.60
C GLY A 101 -5.21 -2.82 28.15
N ASN A 102 -3.95 -3.29 28.19
CA ASN A 102 -2.77 -2.47 27.91
C ASN A 102 -2.23 -2.60 26.48
N GLY A 103 -2.73 -3.55 25.68
CA GLY A 103 -2.18 -3.88 24.37
C GLY A 103 -2.32 -2.75 23.36
N MET A 104 -3.52 -2.14 23.27
CA MET A 104 -3.77 -1.01 22.38
C MET A 104 -2.97 0.24 22.80
N GLY A 105 -2.90 0.52 24.10
CA GLY A 105 -2.08 1.60 24.66
C GLY A 105 -0.59 1.39 24.40
N ALA A 106 -0.09 0.14 24.43
CA ALA A 106 1.29 -0.17 24.06
C ALA A 106 1.55 0.09 22.57
N ILE A 107 0.64 -0.30 21.67
CA ILE A 107 0.75 -0.01 20.24
C ILE A 107 0.81 1.50 20.01
N LEU A 108 -0.08 2.27 20.65
CA LEU A 108 -0.12 3.73 20.53
C LEU A 108 1.18 4.38 21.03
N ARG A 109 1.67 4.01 22.22
CA ARG A 109 2.89 4.60 22.80
C ARG A 109 4.17 4.27 22.04
N LEU A 110 4.22 3.12 21.37
CA LEU A 110 5.42 2.64 20.69
C LEU A 110 5.45 2.97 19.19
N SER A 111 4.35 3.48 18.63
CA SER A 111 4.24 3.82 17.22
C SER A 111 4.31 5.33 17.01
N GLY A 112 4.95 5.75 15.92
CA GLY A 112 4.95 7.16 15.49
C GLY A 112 3.67 7.57 14.74
N LEU A 113 2.93 6.58 14.24
CA LEU A 113 1.57 6.75 13.69
C LEU A 113 0.76 5.51 14.08
N LEU A 114 -0.48 5.72 14.50
CA LEU A 114 -1.48 4.67 14.69
C LEU A 114 -2.81 5.19 14.13
N GLU A 115 -3.36 4.51 13.14
CA GLU A 115 -4.73 4.76 12.69
C GLU A 115 -5.51 3.46 12.62
N ILE A 116 -6.78 3.53 13.00
CA ILE A 116 -7.72 2.40 12.99
C ILE A 116 -8.93 2.78 12.14
N TYR A 117 -9.32 1.84 11.29
CA TYR A 117 -10.57 1.82 10.57
C TYR A 117 -11.34 0.57 10.95
N SER A 118 -12.48 0.72 11.61
CA SER A 118 -13.31 -0.42 12.00
C SER A 118 -14.76 -0.13 11.71
N VAL A 119 -15.46 -1.14 11.19
CA VAL A 119 -16.89 -1.07 10.94
C VAL A 119 -17.56 -2.30 11.54
N PRO A 120 -18.60 -2.15 12.36
CA PRO A 120 -19.31 -3.28 12.96
C PRO A 120 -19.74 -4.31 11.90
N ASN A 121 -19.42 -5.57 12.16
CA ASN A 121 -19.66 -6.73 11.30
C ASN A 121 -18.96 -6.71 9.92
N GLN A 122 -18.00 -5.80 9.71
CA GLN A 122 -17.14 -5.78 8.51
C GLN A 122 -15.65 -5.92 8.85
N GLY A 123 -15.30 -6.01 10.14
CA GLY A 123 -13.94 -6.19 10.63
C GLY A 123 -13.16 -4.89 10.84
N THR A 124 -11.89 -5.04 11.21
CA THR A 124 -10.97 -3.94 11.52
C THR A 124 -9.76 -3.95 10.60
N ALA A 125 -9.29 -2.75 10.27
CA ALA A 125 -8.00 -2.48 9.69
C ALA A 125 -7.24 -1.50 10.60
N LEU A 126 -5.99 -1.79 10.91
CA LEU A 126 -5.13 -0.96 11.75
C LEU A 126 -3.78 -0.82 11.09
N VAL A 127 -3.28 0.41 11.01
CA VAL A 127 -1.94 0.71 10.53
C VAL A 127 -1.12 1.34 11.65
N ALA A 128 0.09 0.84 11.85
CA ALA A 128 1.08 1.38 12.77
C ALA A 128 2.39 1.63 12.03
N HIS A 129 3.01 2.79 12.24
CA HIS A 129 4.35 3.10 11.73
C HIS A 129 5.35 3.17 12.88
N ILE A 130 6.47 2.48 12.72
CA ILE A 130 7.58 2.54 13.66
C ILE A 130 8.80 3.02 12.90
N TRP A 131 9.36 4.15 13.30
CA TRP A 131 10.50 4.78 12.65
C TRP A 131 11.81 4.38 13.36
N LEU A 132 12.88 4.25 12.58
CA LEU A 132 14.23 4.01 13.08
C LEU A 132 14.70 5.19 13.95
N ASP A 133 14.44 6.42 13.49
CA ASP A 133 14.77 7.64 14.22
C ASP A 133 13.54 8.26 14.91
N SER A 134 13.74 8.73 16.13
CA SER A 134 12.73 9.45 16.93
C SER A 134 12.63 10.95 16.57
N ALA A 135 13.21 11.39 15.46
CA ALA A 135 13.38 12.81 15.17
C ALA A 135 12.04 13.55 15.02
N PRO A 136 11.93 14.80 15.54
CA PRO A 136 10.64 15.47 15.77
C PRO A 136 10.10 16.24 14.55
N HIS A 137 10.73 16.14 13.37
CA HIS A 137 10.31 16.90 12.20
C HIS A 137 9.72 15.96 11.13
N GLN A 138 8.43 16.15 10.87
CA GLN A 138 7.81 15.75 9.61
C GLN A 138 7.60 17.05 8.83
N PRO A 139 8.21 17.24 7.66
CA PRO A 139 7.79 18.32 6.78
C PRO A 139 6.29 18.13 6.44
N GLU A 140 5.58 19.22 6.18
CA GLU A 140 4.22 19.13 5.64
C GLU A 140 4.24 18.29 4.37
N LYS A 141 3.54 17.16 4.40
CA LYS A 141 3.44 16.27 3.25
C LYS A 141 2.44 16.88 2.28
N ILE A 142 2.78 16.92 0.99
CA ILE A 142 1.82 17.27 -0.06
C ILE A 142 1.04 16.04 -0.55
N LEU A 143 1.63 14.86 -0.38
CA LEU A 143 1.09 13.58 -0.82
C LEU A 143 1.51 12.47 0.15
N GLU A 144 0.55 11.67 0.59
CA GLU A 144 0.80 10.44 1.35
C GLU A 144 0.56 9.20 0.47
N ILE A 145 1.37 8.16 0.67
CA ILE A 145 1.33 6.94 -0.14
C ILE A 145 1.17 5.70 0.74
N GLY A 146 0.13 4.93 0.44
CA GLY A 146 -0.10 3.57 0.95
C GLY A 146 0.02 2.57 -0.18
N ALA A 147 0.69 1.43 0.06
CA ALA A 147 0.76 0.40 -0.95
C ALA A 147 0.81 -1.02 -0.37
N ILE A 148 0.15 -1.94 -1.06
CA ILE A 148 0.27 -3.39 -0.88
C ILE A 148 0.78 -3.96 -2.19
N CYS A 149 1.76 -4.87 -2.12
CA CYS A 149 2.29 -5.60 -3.26
C CYS A 149 2.70 -6.98 -2.73
N LEU A 150 1.93 -8.00 -3.09
CA LEU A 150 2.08 -9.36 -2.55
C LEU A 150 2.13 -10.38 -3.68
N PRO A 151 2.98 -11.41 -3.55
CA PRO A 151 2.98 -12.51 -4.49
C PRO A 151 1.67 -13.31 -4.41
N ILE A 152 1.29 -13.96 -5.51
CA ILE A 152 0.33 -15.05 -5.50
C ILE A 152 0.78 -16.13 -4.50
N ARG A 153 -0.18 -16.81 -3.87
CA ARG A 153 0.11 -17.90 -2.93
C ARG A 153 1.03 -18.94 -3.57
N GLY A 154 2.12 -19.27 -2.86
CA GLY A 154 3.11 -20.26 -3.30
C GLY A 154 4.34 -19.66 -3.99
N GLU A 155 4.30 -18.38 -4.37
CA GLU A 155 5.45 -17.66 -4.91
C GLU A 155 6.14 -16.82 -3.81
N GLU A 156 7.46 -16.68 -3.91
CA GLU A 156 8.24 -15.81 -3.00
C GLU A 156 8.37 -14.38 -3.53
N VAL A 157 8.13 -14.18 -4.83
CA VAL A 157 8.31 -12.91 -5.52
C VAL A 157 7.09 -12.61 -6.37
N SER A 158 6.53 -11.41 -6.20
CA SER A 158 5.41 -10.94 -6.98
C SER A 158 5.84 -10.57 -8.39
N GLY A 159 5.05 -10.96 -9.39
CA GLY A 159 5.12 -10.46 -10.76
C GLY A 159 4.75 -8.98 -10.86
N ASP A 160 3.98 -8.47 -9.90
CA ASP A 160 3.65 -7.06 -9.79
C ASP A 160 4.75 -6.23 -9.11
N THR A 161 4.71 -4.93 -9.37
CA THR A 161 5.52 -3.95 -8.65
C THR A 161 4.88 -2.57 -8.70
N TRP A 162 5.43 -1.67 -7.89
CA TRP A 162 5.05 -0.27 -7.89
C TRP A 162 6.26 0.61 -7.58
N ALA A 163 6.20 1.86 -8.04
CA ALA A 163 7.18 2.88 -7.72
C ALA A 163 6.52 4.24 -7.55
N SER A 164 7.21 5.13 -6.85
CA SER A 164 6.74 6.49 -6.64
C SER A 164 7.93 7.43 -6.50
N GLU A 165 7.84 8.61 -7.10
CA GLU A 165 8.70 9.75 -6.84
C GLU A 165 7.80 10.90 -6.39
N VAL A 166 8.07 11.47 -5.22
CA VAL A 166 7.25 12.52 -4.62
C VAL A 166 8.09 13.78 -4.47
N ASP A 167 7.72 14.81 -5.20
CA ASP A 167 8.27 16.17 -5.08
C ASP A 167 7.13 17.15 -4.76
N CYS A 168 7.48 18.33 -4.24
CA CYS A 168 6.55 19.39 -3.87
C CYS A 168 5.84 20.03 -5.08
N CYS A 169 6.43 19.96 -6.27
CA CYS A 169 5.84 20.47 -7.51
C CYS A 169 5.11 19.37 -8.30
N ARG A 170 5.72 18.18 -8.37
CA ARG A 170 5.28 17.08 -9.23
C ARG A 170 5.52 15.73 -8.58
N SER A 171 4.54 14.84 -8.63
CA SER A 171 4.69 13.47 -8.13
C SER A 171 4.36 12.46 -9.21
N LEU A 172 5.19 11.42 -9.35
CA LEU A 172 5.03 10.33 -10.31
C LEU A 172 4.74 9.02 -9.58
N LEU A 173 3.81 8.25 -10.11
CA LEU A 173 3.40 6.95 -9.56
C LEU A 173 3.32 5.92 -10.67
N LEU A 174 3.84 4.73 -10.41
CA LEU A 174 3.84 3.58 -11.33
C LEU A 174 3.25 2.37 -10.62
N VAL A 175 2.38 1.64 -11.32
CA VAL A 175 2.05 0.24 -11.05
C VAL A 175 2.35 -0.55 -12.32
N ALA A 176 3.02 -1.68 -12.19
CA ALA A 176 3.29 -2.60 -13.30
C ALA A 176 3.02 -4.04 -12.87
N ASP A 177 2.46 -4.82 -13.78
CA ASP A 177 2.11 -6.23 -13.66
C ASP A 177 2.83 -6.97 -14.78
N GLY A 178 3.86 -7.73 -14.40
CA GLY A 178 4.63 -8.54 -15.33
C GLY A 178 3.84 -9.77 -15.77
N LEU A 179 3.88 -10.12 -17.06
CA LEU A 179 3.06 -11.21 -17.58
C LEU A 179 3.32 -12.57 -16.89
N GLY A 180 2.27 -13.11 -16.26
CA GLY A 180 2.30 -14.33 -15.46
C GLY A 180 2.71 -14.06 -14.01
N HIS A 181 3.28 -15.05 -13.33
CA HIS A 181 3.74 -14.89 -11.94
C HIS A 181 5.20 -15.33 -11.76
N GLY A 182 5.73 -15.06 -10.57
CA GLY A 182 7.05 -15.52 -10.14
C GLY A 182 8.22 -14.72 -10.74
N PRO A 183 9.45 -15.24 -10.68
CA PRO A 183 10.66 -14.46 -10.95
C PRO A 183 10.75 -13.83 -12.35
N ALA A 184 10.20 -14.49 -13.37
CA ALA A 184 10.24 -13.98 -14.75
C ALA A 184 9.27 -12.81 -14.99
N ALA A 185 8.09 -12.84 -14.35
CA ALA A 185 7.16 -11.72 -14.32
C ALA A 185 7.77 -10.55 -13.53
N ALA A 186 8.34 -10.85 -12.35
CA ALA A 186 9.02 -9.87 -11.52
C ALA A 186 10.16 -9.16 -12.25
N SER A 187 10.95 -9.90 -13.03
CA SER A 187 12.04 -9.31 -13.83
C SER A 187 11.52 -8.30 -14.87
N ALA A 188 10.37 -8.57 -15.49
CA ALA A 188 9.74 -7.66 -16.44
C ALA A 188 9.22 -6.39 -15.76
N SER A 189 8.51 -6.52 -14.65
CA SER A 189 7.95 -5.38 -13.92
C SER A 189 9.05 -4.55 -13.24
N GLU A 190 10.10 -5.18 -12.69
CA GLU A 190 11.29 -4.49 -12.16
C GLU A 190 12.06 -3.73 -13.26
N ALA A 191 12.07 -4.23 -14.51
CA ALA A 191 12.63 -3.49 -15.63
C ALA A 191 11.84 -2.20 -15.92
N ALA A 192 10.51 -2.23 -15.78
CA ALA A 192 9.68 -1.04 -15.94
C ALA A 192 9.99 0.00 -14.84
N VAL A 193 10.19 -0.45 -13.59
CA VAL A 193 10.59 0.43 -12.48
C VAL A 193 11.94 1.10 -12.74
N ARG A 194 12.93 0.37 -13.30
CA ARG A 194 14.22 0.97 -13.67
C ARG A 194 14.04 2.09 -14.69
N MET A 195 13.26 1.86 -15.75
CA MET A 195 12.98 2.88 -16.77
C MET A 195 12.21 4.08 -16.20
N PHE A 196 11.31 3.84 -15.26
CA PHE A 196 10.65 4.90 -14.52
C PHE A 196 11.63 5.77 -13.73
N GLN A 197 12.55 5.16 -12.98
CA GLN A 197 13.54 5.88 -12.16
C GLN A 197 14.57 6.65 -13.01
N GLU A 198 14.94 6.13 -14.17
CA GLU A 198 15.88 6.80 -15.09
C GLU A 198 15.25 7.97 -15.86
N HIS A 199 13.93 8.06 -15.89
CA HIS A 199 13.18 9.02 -16.72
C HIS A 199 12.18 9.89 -15.93
N LEU A 200 12.41 10.11 -14.63
CA LEU A 200 11.54 10.91 -13.75
C LEU A 200 11.26 12.33 -14.27
N HIS A 201 12.11 12.89 -15.12
CA HIS A 201 11.89 14.22 -15.71
C HIS A 201 10.93 14.22 -16.92
N ARG A 202 10.65 13.06 -17.54
CA ARG A 202 9.86 12.95 -18.78
C ARG A 202 8.37 12.73 -18.50
N SER A 203 7.50 12.99 -19.48
CA SER A 203 6.06 12.76 -19.34
C SER A 203 5.72 11.26 -19.18
N PRO A 204 4.53 10.91 -18.64
CA PRO A 204 4.13 9.52 -18.43
C PRO A 204 4.22 8.67 -19.71
N GLY A 205 3.75 9.19 -20.84
CA GLY A 205 3.80 8.49 -22.14
C GLY A 205 5.21 8.26 -22.64
N ALA A 206 6.13 9.22 -22.45
CA ALA A 206 7.53 9.05 -22.80
C ALA A 206 8.23 8.00 -21.93
N ILE A 207 7.84 7.88 -20.64
CA ILE A 207 8.34 6.81 -19.77
C ILE A 207 7.78 5.45 -20.23
N VAL A 208 6.49 5.37 -20.60
CA VAL A 208 5.90 4.15 -21.19
C VAL A 208 6.63 3.72 -22.46
N GLU A 209 6.99 4.66 -23.33
CA GLU A 209 7.74 4.37 -24.56
C GLU A 209 9.14 3.81 -24.28
N ALA A 210 9.86 4.41 -23.33
CA ALA A 210 11.16 3.91 -22.88
C ALA A 210 11.04 2.50 -22.26
N ALA A 211 10.04 2.28 -21.41
CA ALA A 211 9.73 0.97 -20.85
C ALA A 211 9.40 -0.06 -21.96
N HIS A 212 8.63 0.32 -22.98
CA HIS A 212 8.31 -0.56 -24.09
C HIS A 212 9.54 -1.05 -24.83
N ALA A 213 10.53 -0.19 -25.07
CA ALA A 213 11.78 -0.59 -25.70
C ALA A 213 12.59 -1.54 -24.80
N ALA A 214 12.68 -1.25 -23.49
CA ALA A 214 13.49 -2.02 -22.55
C ALA A 214 12.88 -3.40 -22.23
N LEU A 215 11.56 -3.53 -22.26
CA LEU A 215 10.85 -4.77 -21.92
C LEU A 215 10.79 -5.78 -23.08
N ARG A 216 11.32 -5.46 -24.27
CA ARG A 216 11.24 -6.37 -25.45
C ARG A 216 11.88 -7.73 -25.24
N SER A 217 12.89 -7.83 -24.39
CA SER A 217 13.56 -9.09 -24.08
C SER A 217 13.01 -9.80 -22.83
N THR A 218 11.91 -9.30 -22.25
CA THR A 218 11.30 -9.86 -21.04
C THR A 218 9.96 -10.53 -21.38
N ARG A 219 9.24 -11.01 -20.37
CA ARG A 219 7.86 -11.45 -20.57
C ARG A 219 6.92 -10.31 -20.97
N GLY A 220 7.33 -9.05 -20.81
CA GLY A 220 6.47 -7.88 -20.94
C GLY A 220 5.59 -7.65 -19.73
N ALA A 221 4.88 -6.54 -19.72
CA ALA A 221 4.06 -6.12 -18.59
C ALA A 221 2.85 -5.28 -19.03
N ALA A 222 1.79 -5.31 -18.24
CA ALA A 222 0.85 -4.20 -18.17
C ALA A 222 1.44 -3.13 -17.24
N LEU A 223 1.26 -1.85 -17.56
CA LEU A 223 1.74 -0.76 -16.71
C LEU A 223 0.88 0.47 -16.82
N ALA A 224 0.84 1.25 -15.75
CA ALA A 224 0.27 2.58 -15.77
C ALA A 224 1.13 3.56 -14.97
N ILE A 225 1.28 4.77 -15.52
CA ILE A 225 2.01 5.87 -14.90
C ILE A 225 1.05 7.04 -14.74
N ALA A 226 1.00 7.57 -13.53
CA ALA A 226 0.28 8.78 -13.20
C ALA A 226 1.25 9.85 -12.72
N GLU A 227 1.04 11.07 -13.17
CA GLU A 227 1.81 12.24 -12.78
C GLU A 227 0.87 13.30 -12.25
N ILE A 228 1.01 13.64 -10.99
CA ILE A 228 0.27 14.69 -10.30
C ILE A 228 1.09 15.98 -10.36
N ASP A 229 0.51 17.01 -10.95
CA ASP A 229 1.06 18.36 -11.03
C ASP A 229 0.28 19.24 -10.04
N PHE A 230 0.93 19.61 -8.94
CA PHE A 230 0.27 20.34 -7.85
C PHE A 230 0.06 21.82 -8.18
N GLU A 231 0.91 22.39 -9.04
CA GLU A 231 0.78 23.78 -9.49
C GLU A 231 -0.38 23.92 -10.47
N GLN A 232 -0.46 23.02 -11.44
CA GLN A 232 -1.55 23.01 -12.44
C GLN A 232 -2.84 22.36 -11.94
N GLN A 233 -2.82 21.78 -10.74
CA GLN A 233 -3.95 21.02 -10.18
C GLN A 233 -4.49 19.98 -11.16
N SER A 234 -3.58 19.21 -11.77
CA SER A 234 -3.92 18.22 -12.78
C SER A 234 -3.18 16.92 -12.59
N ILE A 235 -3.70 15.87 -13.22
CA ILE A 235 -3.05 14.56 -13.30
C ILE A 235 -2.95 14.13 -14.75
N ARG A 236 -1.72 13.85 -15.20
CA ARG A 236 -1.43 13.25 -16.50
C ARG A 236 -1.29 11.74 -16.32
N PHE A 237 -1.98 10.96 -17.14
CA PHE A 237 -2.04 9.51 -17.03
C PHE A 237 -1.76 8.82 -18.36
N ALA A 238 -0.91 7.80 -18.33
CA ALA A 238 -0.69 6.89 -19.45
C ALA A 238 -0.70 5.45 -18.95
N GLY A 239 -1.65 4.64 -19.44
CA GLY A 239 -1.79 3.24 -19.08
C GLY A 239 -1.84 2.34 -20.31
N ILE A 240 -1.16 1.19 -20.24
CA ILE A 240 -1.15 0.12 -21.22
C ILE A 240 -1.48 -1.20 -20.50
N GLY A 241 -2.52 -1.89 -20.96
CA GLY A 241 -2.98 -3.15 -20.38
C GLY A 241 -4.10 -2.98 -19.36
N ASN A 242 -4.11 -3.84 -18.36
CA ASN A 242 -5.20 -4.07 -17.40
C ASN A 242 -5.00 -3.37 -16.03
N ILE A 243 -3.96 -2.53 -15.86
CA ILE A 243 -3.82 -1.73 -14.64
C ILE A 243 -4.98 -0.73 -14.55
N ALA A 244 -5.78 -0.88 -13.49
CA ALA A 244 -6.91 -0.01 -13.21
C ALA A 244 -6.45 1.21 -12.42
N ALA A 245 -6.99 2.38 -12.73
CA ALA A 245 -6.72 3.59 -11.98
C ALA A 245 -7.99 4.45 -11.86
N SER A 246 -8.21 5.01 -10.67
CA SER A 246 -9.39 5.82 -10.34
C SER A 246 -8.99 7.00 -9.47
N ILE A 247 -9.61 8.15 -9.71
CA ILE A 247 -9.45 9.36 -8.91
C ILE A 247 -10.75 9.63 -8.16
N PHE A 248 -10.60 10.02 -6.91
CA PHE A 248 -11.69 10.43 -6.04
C PHE A 248 -11.42 11.81 -5.48
N SER A 249 -12.46 12.62 -5.43
CA SER A 249 -12.52 13.87 -4.67
C SER A 249 -13.88 13.94 -3.98
N PHE A 250 -14.13 15.03 -3.25
CA PHE A 250 -15.44 15.30 -2.68
C PHE A 250 -16.55 15.43 -3.74
N THR A 251 -16.20 15.78 -4.98
CA THR A 251 -17.16 16.14 -6.03
C THR A 251 -17.18 15.14 -7.19
N GLU A 252 -16.09 14.41 -7.40
CA GLU A 252 -15.94 13.54 -8.57
C GLU A 252 -15.31 12.20 -8.21
N HIS A 253 -15.81 11.15 -8.85
CA HIS A 253 -15.13 9.87 -8.98
C HIS A 253 -14.96 9.58 -10.48
N ARG A 254 -13.73 9.29 -10.92
CA ARG A 254 -13.41 9.08 -12.33
C ARG A 254 -12.42 7.95 -12.53
N HIS A 255 -12.73 7.03 -13.42
CA HIS A 255 -11.78 6.04 -13.91
C HIS A 255 -10.85 6.65 -14.96
N LEU A 256 -9.55 6.38 -14.85
CA LEU A 256 -8.55 6.80 -15.82
C LEU A 256 -8.44 5.75 -16.92
N LEU A 257 -8.25 6.21 -18.15
CA LEU A 257 -8.31 5.36 -19.33
C LEU A 257 -6.93 4.77 -19.66
N SER A 258 -6.89 3.43 -19.74
CA SER A 258 -5.74 2.67 -20.24
C SER A 258 -6.06 2.13 -21.64
N HIS A 259 -5.06 2.07 -22.52
CA HIS A 259 -5.18 1.41 -23.81
C HIS A 259 -4.84 -0.07 -23.71
N ASN A 260 -5.46 -0.90 -24.54
CA ASN A 260 -5.12 -2.32 -24.63
C ASN A 260 -3.71 -2.50 -25.22
N GLY A 261 -2.96 -3.43 -24.66
CA GLY A 261 -1.64 -3.80 -25.15
C GLY A 261 -0.76 -4.39 -24.05
N THR A 262 0.46 -4.72 -24.42
CA THR A 262 1.49 -5.25 -23.52
C THR A 262 2.79 -4.52 -23.79
N VAL A 263 3.33 -3.88 -22.75
CA VAL A 263 4.63 -3.22 -22.82
C VAL A 263 5.73 -4.26 -22.98
N GLY A 264 6.64 -4.03 -23.93
CA GLY A 264 7.61 -5.02 -24.40
C GLY A 264 7.16 -5.85 -25.62
N HIS A 265 5.86 -5.93 -25.92
CA HIS A 265 5.35 -6.74 -27.03
C HIS A 265 4.53 -5.92 -28.02
N GLU A 266 3.22 -5.82 -27.84
CA GLU A 266 2.30 -5.14 -28.76
C GLU A 266 1.69 -3.90 -28.10
N ILE A 267 2.01 -2.71 -28.63
CA ILE A 267 1.35 -1.45 -28.29
C ILE A 267 0.88 -0.80 -29.59
N ARG A 268 -0.42 -0.51 -29.70
CA ARG A 268 -0.98 0.20 -30.86
C ARG A 268 -0.79 1.70 -30.78
N LYS A 269 -0.97 2.25 -29.58
CA LYS A 269 -0.91 3.69 -29.32
C LYS A 269 -0.58 3.94 -27.86
N ILE A 270 0.35 4.86 -27.62
CA ILE A 270 0.56 5.46 -26.32
C ILE A 270 -0.16 6.81 -26.35
N GLN A 271 -1.06 7.03 -25.39
CA GLN A 271 -1.80 8.28 -25.29
C GLN A 271 -1.84 8.70 -23.83
N GLU A 272 -1.57 9.99 -23.62
CA GLU A 272 -1.73 10.63 -22.33
C GLU A 272 -3.13 11.25 -22.23
N PHE A 273 -3.75 11.10 -21.06
CA PHE A 273 -4.99 11.76 -20.69
C PHE A 273 -4.73 12.68 -19.51
N SER A 274 -5.36 13.86 -19.52
CA SER A 274 -5.27 14.83 -18.43
C SER A 274 -6.62 14.96 -17.73
N TYR A 275 -6.59 14.99 -16.40
CA TYR A 275 -7.77 15.15 -15.55
C TYR A 275 -7.48 16.16 -14.43
N PRO A 276 -8.52 16.76 -13.82
CA PRO A 276 -8.33 17.61 -12.64
C PRO A 276 -7.79 16.82 -11.43
N TRP A 277 -6.90 17.44 -10.67
CA TRP A 277 -6.45 16.98 -9.36
C TRP A 277 -6.87 17.97 -8.27
N TYR A 278 -7.27 17.45 -7.12
CA TYR A 278 -7.74 18.27 -5.99
C TYR A 278 -6.79 18.08 -4.80
N ALA A 279 -6.67 19.09 -3.94
CA ALA A 279 -5.73 19.07 -2.81
C ALA A 279 -5.96 17.89 -1.82
N ASN A 280 -7.21 17.41 -1.69
CA ASN A 280 -7.59 16.21 -0.93
C ASN A 280 -7.98 15.03 -1.84
N GLY A 281 -7.48 15.04 -3.08
CA GLY A 281 -7.74 14.01 -4.07
C GLY A 281 -7.09 12.69 -3.67
N ILE A 282 -7.72 11.58 -4.04
CA ILE A 282 -7.19 10.24 -3.83
C ILE A 282 -7.07 9.56 -5.19
N LEU A 283 -5.86 9.14 -5.54
CA LEU A 283 -5.58 8.25 -6.66
C LEU A 283 -5.46 6.83 -6.13
N ILE A 284 -6.21 5.91 -6.72
CA ILE A 284 -6.10 4.47 -6.46
C ILE A 284 -5.70 3.80 -7.76
N MET A 285 -4.59 3.08 -7.75
CA MET A 285 -4.11 2.25 -8.86
C MET A 285 -3.98 0.81 -8.38
N HIS A 286 -4.38 -0.17 -9.19
CA HIS A 286 -4.21 -1.57 -8.83
C HIS A 286 -4.05 -2.49 -10.04
N SER A 287 -3.33 -3.61 -9.84
CA SER A 287 -3.28 -4.72 -10.81
C SER A 287 -4.61 -5.47 -10.83
N ASP A 288 -4.77 -6.40 -11.77
CA ASP A 288 -6.02 -7.17 -11.90
C ASP A 288 -6.17 -8.31 -10.89
N GLY A 289 -5.15 -8.58 -10.07
CA GLY A 289 -5.26 -9.37 -8.85
C GLY A 289 -6.26 -8.80 -7.84
N LEU A 290 -6.56 -7.51 -7.94
CA LEU A 290 -7.68 -6.88 -7.25
C LEU A 290 -8.90 -6.76 -8.16
N SER A 291 -10.06 -7.22 -7.70
CA SER A 291 -11.33 -7.01 -8.40
C SER A 291 -11.67 -5.53 -8.47
N ALA A 292 -11.91 -4.97 -9.67
CA ALA A 292 -12.35 -3.59 -9.85
C ALA A 292 -13.83 -3.33 -9.44
N LYS A 293 -14.53 -4.32 -8.85
CA LYS A 293 -15.96 -4.25 -8.50
C LYS A 293 -16.21 -3.73 -7.09
N TRP A 294 -15.44 -2.74 -6.65
CA TRP A 294 -15.60 -2.10 -5.35
C TRP A 294 -16.35 -0.76 -5.47
N GLN A 295 -17.03 -0.39 -4.39
CA GLN A 295 -17.74 0.89 -4.28
C GLN A 295 -17.30 1.53 -2.96
N ILE A 296 -16.50 2.60 -3.05
CA ILE A 296 -15.88 3.21 -1.88
C ILE A 296 -16.91 3.75 -0.88
N ASP A 297 -18.08 4.18 -1.37
CA ASP A 297 -19.18 4.69 -0.54
C ASP A 297 -19.75 3.66 0.43
N ARG A 298 -19.49 2.36 0.22
CA ARG A 298 -19.85 1.29 1.16
C ARG A 298 -18.96 1.25 2.41
N TYR A 299 -17.90 2.05 2.43
CA TYR A 299 -16.91 2.15 3.50
C TYR A 299 -16.90 3.57 4.07
N PRO A 300 -17.89 3.95 4.90
CA PRO A 300 -17.96 5.28 5.50
C PRO A 300 -16.69 5.56 6.28
N GLY A 301 -16.13 6.77 6.17
CA GLY A 301 -14.93 7.13 6.93
C GLY A 301 -13.60 6.75 6.25
N LEU A 302 -13.60 5.79 5.31
CA LEU A 302 -12.35 5.17 4.83
C LEU A 302 -11.46 6.16 4.08
N MET A 303 -12.04 7.03 3.25
CA MET A 303 -11.28 8.01 2.48
C MET A 303 -10.59 9.07 3.35
N GLN A 304 -11.07 9.27 4.58
CA GLN A 304 -10.44 10.19 5.53
C GLN A 304 -9.22 9.57 6.22
N LYS A 305 -9.04 8.25 6.16
CA LYS A 305 -7.93 7.52 6.79
C LYS A 305 -6.63 7.60 5.99
N HIS A 306 -5.55 7.14 6.61
CA HIS A 306 -4.25 6.95 5.98
C HIS A 306 -4.37 6.07 4.72
N PRO A 307 -3.67 6.38 3.61
CA PRO A 307 -3.80 5.64 2.34
C PRO A 307 -3.48 4.15 2.46
N SER A 308 -2.64 3.72 3.41
CA SER A 308 -2.38 2.30 3.68
C SER A 308 -3.60 1.55 4.20
N LEU A 309 -4.49 2.21 4.97
CA LEU A 309 -5.76 1.62 5.39
C LEU A 309 -6.71 1.47 4.21
N ILE A 310 -6.74 2.47 3.31
CA ILE A 310 -7.53 2.40 2.07
C ILE A 310 -7.06 1.20 1.22
N ALA A 311 -5.76 1.11 0.97
CA ALA A 311 -5.16 -0.02 0.23
C ALA A 311 -5.47 -1.36 0.92
N GLY A 312 -5.32 -1.40 2.25
CA GLY A 312 -5.59 -2.56 3.10
C GLY A 312 -7.02 -3.07 3.03
N VAL A 313 -8.00 -2.20 3.21
CA VAL A 313 -9.41 -2.58 3.16
C VAL A 313 -9.80 -3.06 1.77
N LEU A 314 -9.32 -2.38 0.72
CA LEU A 314 -9.53 -2.83 -0.65
C LEU A 314 -8.94 -4.21 -0.90
N TYR A 315 -7.68 -4.42 -0.52
CA TYR A 315 -7.03 -5.74 -0.60
C TYR A 315 -7.82 -6.81 0.17
N ARG A 316 -8.18 -6.54 1.43
CA ARG A 316 -8.91 -7.49 2.29
C ARG A 316 -10.21 -7.97 1.65
N ASP A 317 -10.95 -7.08 1.01
CA ASP A 317 -12.32 -7.35 0.56
C ASP A 317 -12.41 -7.75 -0.92
N PHE A 318 -11.43 -7.35 -1.75
CA PHE A 318 -11.49 -7.49 -3.20
C PHE A 318 -10.29 -8.22 -3.83
N ASN A 319 -9.35 -8.75 -3.03
CA ASN A 319 -8.29 -9.63 -3.53
C ASN A 319 -8.90 -10.91 -4.13
N ARG A 320 -8.45 -11.29 -5.34
CA ARG A 320 -8.89 -12.50 -6.04
C ARG A 320 -8.21 -13.78 -5.54
N GLU A 321 -7.09 -13.65 -4.81
CA GLU A 321 -6.25 -14.75 -4.28
C GLU A 321 -5.65 -15.71 -5.32
N ARG A 322 -5.88 -15.47 -6.60
CA ARG A 322 -5.45 -16.32 -7.73
C ARG A 322 -4.41 -15.65 -8.62
N ASP A 323 -3.93 -14.49 -8.19
CA ASP A 323 -2.93 -13.73 -8.91
C ASP A 323 -2.05 -12.94 -7.94
N ASP A 324 -0.97 -12.39 -8.48
CA ASP A 324 -0.21 -11.32 -7.85
C ASP A 324 -1.13 -10.12 -7.61
N VAL A 325 -0.91 -9.37 -6.53
CA VAL A 325 -1.79 -8.24 -6.21
C VAL A 325 -1.01 -7.04 -5.74
N THR A 326 -1.26 -5.92 -6.41
CA THR A 326 -0.75 -4.61 -6.06
C THR A 326 -1.86 -3.59 -5.98
N VAL A 327 -1.89 -2.84 -4.88
CA VAL A 327 -2.80 -1.72 -4.65
C VAL A 327 -1.95 -0.55 -4.19
N LEU A 328 -1.94 0.53 -4.97
CA LEU A 328 -1.25 1.77 -4.68
C LEU A 328 -2.29 2.88 -4.48
N VAL A 329 -2.24 3.54 -3.33
CA VAL A 329 -3.11 4.66 -2.98
C VAL A 329 -2.25 5.87 -2.70
N ALA A 330 -2.52 6.96 -3.40
CA ALA A 330 -1.91 8.26 -3.14
C ALA A 330 -2.98 9.26 -2.75
N LYS A 331 -2.79 9.94 -1.63
CA LYS A 331 -3.75 10.88 -1.06
C LYS A 331 -3.09 12.25 -0.96
N GLY A 332 -3.67 13.24 -1.64
CA GLY A 332 -3.31 14.63 -1.48
C GLY A 332 -3.61 15.09 -0.06
N MET A 333 -2.68 15.83 0.51
CA MET A 333 -2.86 16.46 1.80
C MET A 333 -3.29 17.91 1.54
N GLY A 334 -4.55 18.22 1.84
CA GLY A 334 -5.04 19.58 1.77
C GLY A 334 -4.20 20.51 2.65
N ARG A 335 -3.82 21.66 2.09
CA ARG A 335 -3.39 22.82 2.87
C ARG A 335 -4.59 23.54 3.45
#